data_AF-A0A7S0DPA9-F1
#
_entry.id   AF-A0A7S0DPA9-F1
#
_cell.length_a   1.000
_cell.length_b   1.000
_cell.length_c   1.000
_cell.angle_alpha   90.00
_cell.angle_beta   90.00
_cell.angle_gamma   90.00
#
_symmetry.space_group_name_H-M   'P 1'
#
loop_
_entity.id
_entity.type
_entity.pdbx_description
1 polymer ?
#
loop_
_entity_poly.entity_id
_entity_poly.type
_entity_poly.pdbx_seq_one_letter_code
_entity_poly.pdbx_strand_id
1 'polypeptide(L)'
;GEEPISDAVSAPEEKTAPKPSFSRKSEAKANAPMCGMCEVEKALFSCVECSDTFCEECDLDMHTGSSKNHKRTKIDGGVSLKKPKVETQKVEEKTTPKANASGNPKAKAPLCGMCEVEIAVLSCAECSDNFCAECDLDMHTGSSKNHKRIKLGVQPQVAKPTETKTPEKKSPLKPSSPVVSKSAAAPKKICGMCEVETAIFSCKECSDMFCEECDIDMHTGSAKYHKRTKIGGGGAAAVQTTAEDKSAKPKLTVTPGVPSKHAAAPKRICGMCEVERAILSCVECSDVFCEECDADMHMGSAKYHKRTKIGIAGVPSPPKTEEKPSAK
;
A
#
# COMPACT_ATOMS: atom_id res chain seq x y z
N GLY A 1 -27.69 49.61 57.28
CA GLY A 1 -27.97 48.22 56.89
C GLY A 1 -26.65 47.62 56.51
N GLU A 2 -25.94 46.90 57.38
CA GLU A 2 -26.38 45.68 58.09
C GLU A 2 -27.05 44.72 57.10
N GLU A 3 -26.60 43.49 56.82
CA GLU A 3 -25.49 42.64 57.28
C GLU A 3 -25.40 41.46 56.26
N PRO A 4 -24.39 40.57 56.36
CA PRO A 4 -24.03 39.56 55.36
C PRO A 4 -24.70 38.18 55.60
N ILE A 5 -24.67 37.29 54.60
CA ILE A 5 -25.00 35.87 54.77
C ILE A 5 -23.83 34.98 54.36
N SER A 6 -23.30 34.33 55.38
CA SER A 6 -22.33 33.23 55.38
C SER A 6 -23.06 31.94 55.78
N ASP A 7 -22.94 30.88 54.98
CA ASP A 7 -23.19 29.49 55.39
C ASP A 7 -22.34 28.61 54.43
N ALA A 8 -21.22 27.98 54.81
CA ALA A 8 -21.01 26.98 55.86
C ALA A 8 -21.93 25.76 55.70
N VAL A 9 -21.54 24.81 54.84
CA VAL A 9 -22.07 23.44 54.91
C VAL A 9 -20.92 22.45 54.95
N SER A 10 -20.96 21.71 56.06
CA SER A 10 -20.03 20.72 56.55
C SER A 10 -19.91 19.47 55.68
N ALA A 11 -18.71 18.88 55.75
CA ALA A 11 -18.43 17.50 55.41
C ALA A 11 -19.25 16.51 56.25
N PRO A 12 -19.50 15.31 55.71
CA PRO A 12 -19.52 14.10 56.53
C PRO A 12 -18.30 13.23 56.23
N GLU A 13 -17.55 12.94 57.30
CA GLU A 13 -16.67 11.79 57.41
C GLU A 13 -17.51 10.51 57.36
N GLU A 14 -17.20 9.58 56.42
CA GLU A 14 -17.72 8.23 56.51
C GLU A 14 -16.62 7.19 56.21
N LYS A 15 -16.05 6.70 57.31
CA LYS A 15 -15.75 5.30 57.65
C LYS A 15 -15.08 4.45 56.55
N THR A 16 -13.78 4.28 56.75
CA THR A 16 -12.98 3.12 56.32
C THR A 16 -13.63 1.79 56.71
N ALA A 17 -14.02 0.99 55.71
CA ALA A 17 -14.34 -0.42 55.84
C ALA A 17 -13.14 -1.31 55.43
N PRO A 18 -12.95 -2.48 56.06
CA PRO A 18 -11.77 -3.32 55.86
C PRO A 18 -11.76 -3.99 54.49
N LYS A 19 -10.57 -4.04 53.88
CA LYS A 19 -10.28 -4.76 52.63
C LYS A 19 -10.64 -6.24 52.77
N PRO A 20 -11.51 -6.81 51.92
CA PRO A 20 -11.64 -8.25 51.84
C PRO A 20 -10.48 -8.82 51.02
N SER A 21 -9.49 -9.39 51.72
CA SER A 21 -8.45 -10.25 51.14
C SER A 21 -9.08 -11.58 50.71
N PHE A 22 -9.72 -11.60 49.55
CA PHE A 22 -10.05 -12.84 48.85
C PHE A 22 -8.84 -13.28 48.05
N SER A 23 -8.02 -14.14 48.66
CA SER A 23 -7.13 -15.04 47.92
C SER A 23 -7.97 -16.06 47.15
N ARG A 24 -8.56 -15.61 46.03
CA ARG A 24 -9.09 -16.51 45.01
C ARG A 24 -7.90 -16.97 44.18
N LYS A 25 -7.48 -18.20 44.44
CA LYS A 25 -6.63 -18.99 43.56
C LYS A 25 -7.46 -19.30 42.31
N SER A 26 -7.55 -18.33 41.40
CA SER A 26 -8.22 -18.51 40.11
C SER A 26 -7.24 -19.21 39.19
N GLU A 27 -7.52 -20.47 38.88
CA GLU A 27 -7.05 -21.15 37.68
C GLU A 27 -7.71 -20.48 36.47
N ALA A 28 -7.30 -19.24 36.20
CA ALA A 28 -7.66 -18.50 35.01
C ALA A 28 -6.72 -18.98 33.89
N LYS A 29 -7.26 -19.70 32.92
CA LYS A 29 -6.67 -19.76 31.58
C LYS A 29 -6.66 -18.32 31.06
N ALA A 30 -5.57 -17.60 31.31
CA ALA A 30 -5.41 -16.21 30.93
C ALA A 30 -5.55 -16.12 29.41
N ASN A 31 -6.58 -15.40 28.96
CA ASN A 31 -6.73 -15.06 27.55
C ASN A 31 -5.59 -14.09 27.23
N ALA A 32 -4.60 -14.54 26.47
CA ALA A 32 -3.45 -13.70 26.11
C ALA A 32 -3.96 -12.47 25.33
N PRO A 33 -3.45 -11.26 25.61
CA PRO A 33 -3.84 -10.06 24.88
C PRO A 33 -3.52 -10.21 23.38
N MET A 34 -4.39 -9.69 22.52
CA MET A 34 -4.18 -9.65 21.07
C MET A 34 -3.33 -8.41 20.70
N CYS A 35 -2.68 -8.46 19.55
CA CYS A 35 -1.95 -7.32 19.00
C CYS A 35 -2.93 -6.16 18.74
N GLY A 36 -2.67 -4.98 19.29
CA GLY A 36 -3.51 -3.79 19.09
C GLY A 36 -3.42 -3.19 17.69
N MET A 37 -2.42 -3.58 16.90
CA MET A 37 -2.23 -3.05 15.55
C MET A 37 -2.88 -3.92 14.47
N CYS A 38 -2.72 -5.24 14.55
CA CYS A 38 -3.31 -6.15 13.57
C CYS A 38 -4.57 -6.87 14.07
N GLU A 39 -4.80 -6.95 15.38
CA GLU A 39 -5.90 -7.70 16.04
C GLU A 39 -6.00 -9.20 15.68
N VAL A 40 -5.12 -9.71 14.82
CA VAL A 40 -5.12 -11.09 14.31
C VAL A 40 -4.24 -12.00 15.16
N GLU A 41 -3.06 -11.52 15.55
CA GLU A 41 -2.09 -12.32 16.28
C GLU A 41 -2.05 -11.99 17.77
N LYS A 42 -1.59 -12.95 18.57
CA LYS A 42 -1.39 -12.72 20.01
C LYS A 42 -0.23 -11.74 20.20
N ALA A 43 -0.42 -10.79 21.10
CA ALA A 43 0.66 -9.89 21.47
C ALA A 43 1.74 -10.64 22.26
N LEU A 44 2.98 -10.42 21.85
CA LEU A 44 4.18 -10.93 22.52
C LEU A 44 4.94 -9.83 23.26
N PHE A 45 4.75 -8.58 22.85
CA PHE A 45 5.45 -7.41 23.39
C PHE A 45 4.44 -6.37 23.85
N SER A 46 4.76 -5.67 24.93
CA SER A 46 4.08 -4.45 25.36
C SER A 46 5.09 -3.31 25.39
N CYS A 47 4.75 -2.17 24.78
CA CYS A 47 5.58 -0.98 24.76
C CYS A 47 5.00 0.07 25.70
N VAL A 48 5.78 0.53 26.68
CA VAL A 48 5.30 1.46 27.72
C VAL A 48 5.00 2.84 27.12
N GLU A 49 5.81 3.26 26.16
CA GLU A 49 5.72 4.56 25.52
C GLU A 49 4.56 4.63 24.51
N CYS A 50 4.30 3.53 23.80
CA CYS A 50 3.14 3.43 22.90
C CYS A 50 1.84 3.12 23.64
N SER A 51 1.92 2.62 24.89
CA SER A 51 0.76 2.13 25.65
C SER A 51 -0.03 1.01 24.97
N ASP A 52 0.62 0.26 24.07
CA ASP A 52 0.03 -0.77 23.23
C ASP A 52 0.77 -2.11 23.31
N THR A 53 0.09 -3.17 22.87
CA THR A 53 0.62 -4.54 22.80
C THR A 53 0.74 -5.01 21.36
N PHE A 54 1.87 -5.60 20.98
CA PHE A 54 2.23 -5.93 19.61
C PHE A 54 2.55 -7.42 19.45
N CYS A 55 2.19 -8.01 18.30
CA CYS A 55 2.79 -9.27 17.87
C CYS A 55 4.24 -9.03 17.38
N GLU A 56 4.96 -10.10 17.02
CA GLU A 56 6.37 -10.00 16.65
C GLU A 56 6.61 -9.14 15.40
N GLU A 57 5.79 -9.32 14.37
CA GLU A 57 5.90 -8.60 13.11
C GLU A 57 5.57 -7.11 13.29
N CYS A 58 4.44 -6.82 13.96
CA CYS A 58 4.04 -5.45 14.26
C CYS A 58 5.03 -4.73 15.20
N ASP A 59 5.65 -5.44 16.15
CA ASP A 59 6.67 -4.85 17.04
C ASP A 59 7.91 -4.43 16.25
N LEU A 60 8.38 -5.26 15.31
CA LEU A 60 9.52 -4.94 14.46
C LEU A 60 9.23 -3.74 13.57
N ASP A 61 8.09 -3.72 12.89
CA ASP A 61 7.73 -2.63 11.98
C ASP A 61 7.65 -1.28 12.72
N MET A 62 6.90 -1.23 13.83
CA MET A 62 6.75 -0.01 14.64
C MET A 62 8.01 0.41 15.41
N HIS A 63 8.85 -0.55 15.81
CA HIS A 63 10.06 -0.26 16.59
C HIS A 63 11.34 -0.30 15.76
N THR A 64 11.22 -0.21 14.44
CA THR A 64 12.33 0.21 13.58
C THR A 64 12.43 1.74 13.54
N GLY A 65 13.65 2.28 13.48
CA GLY A 65 13.88 3.72 13.35
C GLY A 65 13.67 4.54 14.63
N SER A 66 12.73 5.50 14.61
CA SER A 66 12.55 6.51 15.66
C SER A 66 12.14 5.92 17.02
N SER A 67 11.40 4.82 16.99
CA SER A 67 10.86 4.17 18.19
C SER A 67 11.79 3.08 18.75
N LYS A 68 13.00 2.91 18.21
CA LYS A 68 13.94 1.86 18.64
C LYS A 68 14.34 1.93 20.11
N ASN A 69 14.20 3.10 20.73
CA ASN A 69 14.57 3.37 22.11
C ASN A 69 13.42 3.15 23.11
N HIS A 70 12.22 2.78 22.64
CA HIS A 70 11.11 2.50 23.54
C HIS A 70 11.38 1.25 24.39
N LYS A 71 10.93 1.30 25.64
CA LYS A 71 11.05 0.21 26.59
C LYS A 71 9.97 -0.84 26.33
N ARG A 72 10.38 -1.89 25.64
CA ARG A 72 9.56 -3.08 25.36
C ARG A 72 9.71 -4.13 26.46
N THR A 73 8.59 -4.68 26.91
CA THR A 73 8.54 -5.81 27.85
C THR A 73 7.88 -7.00 27.17
N LYS A 74 8.46 -8.19 27.32
CA LYS A 74 7.88 -9.42 26.78
C LYS A 74 6.73 -9.87 27.68
N ILE A 75 5.59 -10.23 27.08
CA ILE A 75 4.41 -10.70 27.81
C ILE A 75 4.55 -12.22 28.01
N ASP A 76 4.84 -12.65 29.24
CA ASP A 76 4.93 -14.06 29.61
C ASP A 76 3.53 -14.71 29.53
N GLY A 77 3.21 -15.30 28.39
CA GLY A 77 1.89 -15.89 28.11
C GLY A 77 1.61 -16.14 26.63
N GLY A 78 2.40 -15.51 25.75
CA GLY A 78 2.45 -15.86 24.34
C GLY A 78 3.13 -17.22 24.15
N VAL A 79 2.39 -18.32 24.34
CA VAL A 79 2.83 -19.62 23.83
C VAL A 79 2.93 -19.45 22.31
N SER A 80 4.16 -19.33 21.79
CA SER A 80 4.43 -19.44 20.35
C SER A 80 3.71 -20.69 19.87
N LEU A 81 2.58 -20.51 19.21
CA LEU A 81 1.95 -21.56 18.43
C LEU A 81 2.97 -21.91 17.37
N LYS A 82 3.69 -23.00 17.61
CA LYS A 82 4.65 -23.57 16.67
C LYS A 82 3.95 -23.67 15.32
N LYS A 83 4.29 -22.79 14.37
CA LYS A 83 4.09 -23.05 12.93
C LYS A 83 4.62 -24.47 12.67
N PRO A 84 3.91 -25.31 11.87
CA PRO A 84 4.38 -26.64 11.58
C PRO A 84 5.78 -26.59 10.98
N LYS A 85 6.66 -27.37 11.60
CA LYS A 85 8.10 -27.50 11.37
C LYS A 85 8.37 -27.88 9.91
N VAL A 86 8.81 -26.92 9.09
CA VAL A 86 9.76 -27.22 8.01
C VAL A 86 11.15 -27.16 8.64
N GLU A 87 11.83 -28.29 8.60
CA GLU A 87 13.11 -28.51 9.27
C GLU A 87 14.22 -27.68 8.63
N THR A 88 14.73 -26.68 9.37
CA THR A 88 16.08 -26.17 9.14
C THR A 88 16.78 -26.03 10.48
N GLN A 89 17.98 -26.59 10.54
CA GLN A 89 18.73 -26.86 11.75
C GLN A 89 19.34 -25.60 12.37
N LYS A 90 19.28 -25.61 13.70
CA LYS A 90 19.86 -24.71 14.69
C LYS A 90 21.40 -24.72 14.63
N VAL A 91 22.02 -23.54 14.54
CA VAL A 91 23.34 -23.29 15.17
C VAL A 91 23.28 -21.94 15.87
N GLU A 92 23.56 -21.96 17.17
CA GLU A 92 23.76 -20.79 18.01
C GLU A 92 25.09 -20.12 17.66
N GLU A 93 25.15 -18.79 17.52
CA GLU A 93 26.35 -18.09 17.96
C GLU A 93 26.09 -16.63 18.39
N LYS A 94 26.79 -16.33 19.48
CA LYS A 94 26.92 -15.09 20.21
C LYS A 94 28.19 -14.38 19.70
N THR A 95 28.17 -13.04 19.70
CA THR A 95 29.31 -12.09 19.66
C THR A 95 29.58 -11.31 18.34
N THR A 96 29.40 -9.98 18.48
CA THR A 96 30.14 -8.81 17.94
C THR A 96 30.90 -8.89 16.60
N PRO A 97 30.78 -7.87 15.72
CA PRO A 97 31.52 -7.81 14.46
C PRO A 97 32.92 -7.22 14.68
N LYS A 98 33.95 -8.00 14.32
CA LYS A 98 35.26 -7.47 13.94
C LYS A 98 35.65 -8.13 12.63
N ALA A 99 35.87 -7.30 11.62
CA ALA A 99 36.25 -7.70 10.27
C ALA A 99 37.47 -8.63 10.27
N ASN A 100 37.40 -9.73 9.52
CA ASN A 100 38.54 -10.18 8.73
C ASN A 100 38.20 -11.23 7.67
N ALA A 101 38.83 -11.07 6.51
CA ALA A 101 38.90 -12.04 5.44
C ALA A 101 39.85 -13.19 5.81
N SER A 102 39.44 -14.46 5.60
CA SER A 102 40.33 -15.54 5.16
C SER A 102 39.62 -16.88 4.98
N GLY A 103 39.71 -17.37 3.74
CA GLY A 103 39.78 -18.76 3.27
C GLY A 103 39.28 -19.91 4.14
N ASN A 104 38.12 -20.47 3.77
CA ASN A 104 37.86 -21.90 3.92
C ASN A 104 37.10 -22.41 2.67
N PRO A 105 37.65 -23.38 1.90
CA PRO A 105 37.08 -23.81 0.63
C PRO A 105 35.94 -24.83 0.82
N LYS A 106 34.78 -24.36 1.29
CA LYS A 106 33.46 -25.00 1.09
C LYS A 106 32.28 -24.13 1.55
N ALA A 107 32.47 -22.81 1.60
CA ALA A 107 31.38 -21.89 1.90
C ALA A 107 30.36 -21.95 0.75
N LYS A 108 29.11 -22.30 1.08
CA LYS A 108 27.97 -22.14 0.17
C LYS A 108 27.95 -20.67 -0.27
N ALA A 109 27.77 -20.42 -1.57
CA ALA A 109 27.70 -19.06 -2.08
C ALA A 109 26.58 -18.29 -1.35
N PRO A 110 26.83 -17.03 -0.94
CA PRO A 110 25.82 -16.23 -0.27
C PRO A 110 24.65 -15.96 -1.22
N LEU A 111 23.42 -16.00 -0.70
CA LEU A 111 22.22 -15.60 -1.43
C LEU A 111 22.06 -14.07 -1.41
N CYS A 112 21.30 -13.54 -2.36
CA CYS A 112 20.90 -12.15 -2.41
C CYS A 112 20.06 -11.81 -1.17
N GLY A 113 20.44 -10.79 -0.41
CA GLY A 113 19.71 -10.35 0.79
C GLY A 113 18.37 -9.68 0.50
N MET A 114 18.11 -9.34 -0.78
CA MET A 114 16.87 -8.65 -1.17
C MET A 114 15.81 -9.60 -1.71
N CYS A 115 16.18 -10.52 -2.61
CA CYS A 115 15.23 -11.48 -3.16
C CYS A 115 15.30 -12.86 -2.50
N GLU A 116 16.38 -13.19 -1.79
CA GLU A 116 16.66 -14.50 -1.17
C GLU A 116 16.62 -15.72 -2.12
N VAL A 117 16.35 -15.51 -3.41
CA VAL A 117 16.20 -16.56 -4.42
C VAL A 117 17.50 -16.78 -5.19
N GLU A 118 18.15 -15.70 -5.61
CA GLU A 118 19.33 -15.77 -6.46
C GLU A 118 20.63 -15.71 -5.67
N ILE A 119 21.70 -16.28 -6.25
CA ILE A 119 23.04 -16.20 -5.68
C ILE A 119 23.57 -14.76 -5.82
N ALA A 120 24.09 -14.20 -4.73
CA ALA A 120 24.67 -12.87 -4.76
C ALA A 120 26.00 -12.87 -5.53
N VAL A 121 26.11 -11.93 -6.47
CA VAL A 121 27.32 -11.70 -7.29
C VAL A 121 28.09 -10.47 -6.84
N LEU A 122 27.44 -9.57 -6.10
CA LEU A 122 27.99 -8.30 -5.63
C LEU A 122 27.76 -8.16 -4.14
N SER A 123 28.72 -7.57 -3.44
CA SER A 123 28.61 -7.17 -2.04
C SER A 123 28.86 -5.67 -1.94
N CYS A 124 27.96 -4.95 -1.29
CA CYS A 124 28.05 -3.51 -1.12
C CYS A 124 28.59 -3.18 0.27
N ALA A 125 29.72 -2.48 0.35
CA ALA A 125 30.37 -2.19 1.62
C ALA A 125 29.55 -1.23 2.51
N GLU A 126 28.81 -0.31 1.89
CA GLU A 126 28.01 0.70 2.56
C GLU A 126 26.65 0.14 3.01
N CYS A 127 26.01 -0.69 2.18
CA CYS A 127 24.75 -1.36 2.56
C CYS A 127 24.98 -2.54 3.51
N SER A 128 26.20 -3.10 3.56
CA SER A 128 26.54 -4.31 4.31
C SER A 128 25.76 -5.56 3.86
N ASP A 129 25.26 -5.56 2.62
CA ASP A 129 24.44 -6.62 2.04
C ASP A 129 25.03 -7.17 0.74
N ASN A 130 24.58 -8.38 0.37
CA ASN A 130 24.96 -9.07 -0.86
C ASN A 130 23.77 -9.07 -1.83
N PHE A 131 24.01 -8.74 -3.09
CA PHE A 131 22.97 -8.57 -4.11
C PHE A 131 23.22 -9.49 -5.31
N CYS A 132 22.15 -10.01 -5.90
CA CYS A 132 22.19 -10.53 -7.26
C CYS A 132 22.32 -9.37 -8.26
N ALA A 133 22.56 -9.67 -9.54
CA ALA A 133 22.84 -8.66 -10.55
C ALA A 133 21.66 -7.70 -10.76
N GLU A 134 20.43 -8.20 -10.68
CA GLU A 134 19.21 -7.41 -10.88
C GLU A 134 18.92 -6.51 -9.67
N CYS A 135 18.93 -7.08 -8.46
CA CYS A 135 18.71 -6.30 -7.23
C CYS A 135 19.80 -5.24 -7.00
N ASP A 136 21.04 -5.47 -7.44
CA ASP A 136 22.10 -4.45 -7.36
C ASP A 136 21.77 -3.22 -8.20
N LEU A 137 21.24 -3.40 -9.42
CA LEU A 137 20.88 -2.29 -10.30
C LEU A 137 19.76 -1.47 -9.70
N ASP A 138 18.71 -2.12 -9.21
CA ASP A 138 17.55 -1.46 -8.60
C ASP A 138 17.95 -0.64 -7.37
N MET A 139 18.66 -1.26 -6.42
CA MET A 139 19.08 -0.60 -5.18
C MET A 139 20.21 0.42 -5.36
N HIS A 140 21.04 0.28 -6.39
CA HIS A 140 22.14 1.21 -6.67
C HIS A 140 21.82 2.18 -7.83
N THR A 141 20.52 2.43 -8.07
CA THR A 141 20.09 3.60 -8.84
C THR A 141 20.10 4.88 -7.97
N GLY A 142 20.40 6.03 -8.57
CA GLY A 142 20.28 7.32 -7.87
C GLY A 142 21.37 7.60 -6.83
N SER A 143 20.98 7.78 -5.56
CA SER A 143 21.85 8.26 -4.47
C SER A 143 22.91 7.25 -4.05
N SER A 144 22.62 5.95 -4.20
CA SER A 144 23.47 4.82 -3.85
C SER A 144 24.42 4.40 -4.98
N LYS A 145 24.37 5.04 -6.16
CA LYS A 145 25.21 4.68 -7.32
C LYS A 145 26.72 4.72 -7.06
N ASN A 146 27.13 5.48 -6.04
CA ASN A 146 28.53 5.67 -5.66
C ASN A 146 29.01 4.71 -4.57
N HIS A 147 28.18 3.78 -4.11
CA HIS A 147 28.59 2.78 -3.14
C HIS A 147 29.68 1.86 -3.72
N LYS A 148 30.61 1.46 -2.86
CA LYS A 148 31.72 0.58 -3.20
C LYS A 148 31.23 -0.87 -3.29
N ARG A 149 31.03 -1.31 -4.53
CA ARG A 149 30.65 -2.68 -4.88
C ARG A 149 31.86 -3.58 -5.06
N ILE A 150 31.87 -4.71 -4.36
CA ILE A 150 32.89 -5.76 -4.44
C ILE A 150 32.27 -6.97 -5.15
N LYS A 151 32.86 -7.40 -6.27
CA LYS A 151 32.43 -8.62 -6.95
C LYS A 151 32.79 -9.84 -6.11
N LEU A 152 31.79 -10.60 -5.71
CA LEU A 152 31.98 -11.90 -5.08
C LEU A 152 32.40 -12.85 -6.21
N GLY A 153 33.60 -13.42 -6.13
CA GLY A 153 34.20 -14.27 -7.19
C GLY A 153 33.47 -15.59 -7.47
N VAL A 154 32.19 -15.68 -7.11
CA VAL A 154 31.31 -16.78 -7.47
C VAL A 154 30.87 -16.56 -8.91
N GLN A 155 31.62 -17.12 -9.86
CA GLN A 155 31.06 -17.26 -11.19
C GLN A 155 29.81 -18.14 -11.06
N PRO A 156 28.65 -17.71 -11.60
CA PRO A 156 27.48 -18.56 -11.66
C PRO A 156 27.90 -19.82 -12.41
N GLN A 157 27.95 -20.93 -11.68
CA GLN A 157 28.16 -22.25 -12.27
C GLN A 157 26.87 -22.51 -13.05
N VAL A 158 26.81 -22.06 -14.30
CA VAL A 158 25.71 -22.38 -15.20
C VAL A 158 25.74 -23.89 -15.35
N ALA A 159 24.95 -24.58 -14.53
CA ALA A 159 24.66 -25.97 -14.73
C ALA A 159 23.99 -26.05 -16.09
N LYS A 160 24.76 -26.52 -17.08
CA LYS A 160 24.35 -26.79 -18.45
C LYS A 160 22.94 -27.40 -18.44
N PRO A 161 21.93 -26.76 -19.05
CA PRO A 161 20.58 -27.33 -19.13
C PRO A 161 20.69 -28.68 -19.82
N THR A 162 20.34 -29.74 -19.11
CA THR A 162 20.22 -31.07 -19.70
C THR A 162 18.91 -31.06 -20.47
N GLU A 163 19.00 -30.85 -21.79
CA GLU A 163 17.88 -30.98 -22.71
C GLU A 163 17.30 -32.41 -22.64
N THR A 164 16.17 -32.55 -21.96
CA THR A 164 15.34 -33.74 -22.05
C THR A 164 14.64 -33.75 -23.40
N LYS A 165 15.20 -34.54 -24.32
CA LYS A 165 14.57 -34.92 -25.60
C LYS A 165 13.23 -35.62 -25.35
N THR A 166 12.15 -35.06 -25.89
CA THR A 166 10.88 -35.77 -26.11
C THR A 166 10.70 -35.97 -27.63
N PRO A 167 10.40 -37.19 -28.12
CA PRO A 167 10.52 -37.52 -29.54
C PRO A 167 9.29 -37.14 -30.37
N GLU A 168 9.59 -36.75 -31.61
CA GLU A 168 8.67 -36.60 -32.75
C GLU A 168 7.73 -37.80 -32.94
N LYS A 169 6.45 -37.52 -33.23
CA LYS A 169 5.59 -38.42 -34.00
C LYS A 169 5.06 -37.69 -35.23
N LYS A 170 5.61 -38.03 -36.39
CA LYS A 170 5.18 -37.61 -37.73
C LYS A 170 3.81 -38.22 -38.07
N SER A 171 2.93 -37.44 -38.68
CA SER A 171 2.17 -37.85 -39.87
C SER A 171 1.51 -36.66 -40.58
N PRO A 172 1.24 -36.78 -41.90
CA PRO A 172 1.25 -35.65 -42.83
C PRO A 172 -0.10 -35.43 -43.53
N LEU A 173 -0.56 -34.18 -43.68
CA LEU A 173 -1.55 -33.85 -44.71
C LEU A 173 -1.32 -32.43 -45.28
N LYS A 174 -0.99 -32.47 -46.59
CA LYS A 174 -1.10 -31.53 -47.72
C LYS A 174 -1.24 -30.00 -47.54
N PRO A 175 -0.62 -29.23 -48.46
CA PRO A 175 -0.70 -27.78 -48.51
C PRO A 175 -1.90 -27.30 -49.33
N SER A 176 -2.63 -26.32 -48.80
CA SER A 176 -3.45 -25.42 -49.59
C SER A 176 -3.03 -24.00 -49.25
N SER A 177 -2.41 -23.35 -50.23
CA SER A 177 -2.20 -21.90 -50.26
C SER A 177 -3.53 -21.18 -49.98
N PRO A 178 -3.46 -19.99 -49.38
CA PRO A 178 -3.77 -18.84 -50.20
C PRO A 178 -2.66 -17.80 -50.12
N VAL A 179 -2.30 -17.32 -51.31
CA VAL A 179 -1.71 -16.01 -51.55
C VAL A 179 -2.55 -14.95 -50.80
N VAL A 180 -2.05 -14.47 -49.67
CA VAL A 180 -2.56 -13.23 -49.05
C VAL A 180 -1.47 -12.17 -49.19
N SER A 181 -1.85 -11.19 -49.98
CA SER A 181 -1.15 -9.97 -50.34
C SER A 181 -0.34 -9.36 -49.19
N LYS A 182 0.92 -9.03 -49.50
CA LYS A 182 1.75 -8.07 -48.77
C LYS A 182 0.97 -6.76 -48.59
N SER A 183 0.32 -6.60 -47.45
CA SER A 183 -0.09 -5.28 -46.97
C SER A 183 1.07 -4.80 -46.09
N ALA A 184 1.76 -3.75 -46.56
CA ALA A 184 2.84 -3.12 -45.83
C ALA A 184 2.28 -2.54 -44.53
N ALA A 185 2.36 -3.33 -43.46
CA ALA A 185 1.93 -2.92 -42.13
C ALA A 185 2.76 -1.72 -41.71
N ALA A 186 2.09 -0.59 -41.46
CA ALA A 186 2.73 0.60 -40.90
C ALA A 186 3.53 0.21 -39.64
N PRO A 187 4.71 0.81 -39.41
CA PRO A 187 5.54 0.49 -38.25
C PRO A 187 4.71 0.69 -36.97
N LYS A 188 4.51 -0.40 -36.23
CA LYS A 188 3.82 -0.36 -34.94
C LYS A 188 4.69 0.43 -33.98
N LYS A 189 4.12 1.46 -33.35
CA LYS A 189 4.81 2.23 -32.33
C LYS A 189 4.79 1.43 -31.04
N ILE A 190 5.97 1.18 -30.48
CA ILE A 190 6.18 0.38 -29.26
C ILE A 190 6.25 1.34 -28.07
N CYS A 191 5.76 0.91 -26.90
CA CYS A 191 5.88 1.67 -25.66
C CYS A 191 7.35 1.90 -25.31
N GLY A 192 7.73 3.14 -25.04
CA GLY A 192 9.11 3.53 -24.71
C GLY A 192 9.57 3.11 -23.30
N MET A 193 8.64 2.64 -22.44
CA MET A 193 8.95 2.28 -21.06
C MET A 193 9.11 0.77 -20.87
N CYS A 194 8.14 -0.02 -21.35
CA CYS A 194 8.22 -1.48 -21.24
C CYS A 194 8.86 -2.14 -22.47
N GLU A 195 8.87 -1.49 -23.64
CA GLU A 195 9.30 -2.06 -24.94
C GLU A 195 8.57 -3.35 -25.38
N VAL A 196 7.62 -3.86 -24.58
CA VAL A 196 6.86 -5.08 -24.84
C VAL A 196 5.56 -4.78 -25.59
N GLU A 197 4.82 -3.78 -25.13
CA GLU A 197 3.48 -3.50 -25.63
C GLU A 197 3.45 -2.38 -26.67
N THR A 198 2.42 -2.37 -27.51
CA THR A 198 2.20 -1.27 -28.46
C THR A 198 1.75 -0.01 -27.73
N ALA A 199 2.37 1.12 -28.05
CA ALA A 199 1.98 2.39 -27.46
C ALA A 199 0.59 2.81 -27.94
N ILE A 200 -0.27 3.16 -26.99
CA ILE A 200 -1.65 3.62 -27.21
C ILE A 200 -1.76 5.12 -26.92
N PHE A 201 -0.87 5.68 -26.09
CA PHE A 201 -0.87 7.08 -25.70
C PHE A 201 0.46 7.75 -26.09
N SER A 202 0.41 9.02 -26.50
CA SER A 202 1.58 9.91 -26.46
C SER A 202 1.33 11.04 -25.49
N CYS A 203 2.31 11.34 -24.66
CA CYS A 203 2.31 12.50 -23.81
C CYS A 203 3.17 13.61 -24.42
N LYS A 204 2.61 14.82 -24.60
CA LYS A 204 3.35 15.92 -25.23
C LYS A 204 4.47 16.45 -24.35
N GLU A 205 4.26 16.43 -23.04
CA GLU A 205 5.17 16.94 -22.03
C GLU A 205 6.31 15.95 -21.77
N CYS A 206 6.02 14.65 -21.71
CA CYS A 206 7.06 13.62 -21.58
C CYS A 206 7.78 13.34 -22.91
N SER A 207 7.21 13.77 -24.05
CA SER A 207 7.71 13.45 -25.41
C SER A 207 7.84 11.95 -25.72
N ASP A 208 7.16 11.11 -24.94
CA ASP A 208 7.23 9.65 -25.01
C ASP A 208 5.87 9.01 -25.32
N MET A 209 5.93 7.72 -25.69
CA MET A 209 4.78 6.92 -26.07
C MET A 209 4.60 5.74 -25.10
N PHE A 210 3.40 5.59 -24.55
CA PHE A 210 3.10 4.66 -23.47
C PHE A 210 2.03 3.65 -23.88
N CYS A 211 2.15 2.41 -23.41
CA CYS A 211 1.01 1.50 -23.34
C CYS A 211 0.05 1.95 -22.23
N GLU A 212 -1.09 1.28 -22.10
CA GLU A 212 -2.13 1.69 -21.15
C GLU A 212 -1.66 1.61 -19.69
N GLU A 213 -0.97 0.53 -19.31
CA GLU A 213 -0.46 0.34 -17.94
C GLU A 213 0.64 1.35 -17.59
N CYS A 214 1.61 1.52 -18.49
CA CYS A 214 2.71 2.47 -18.30
C CYS A 214 2.22 3.94 -18.29
N ASP A 215 1.13 4.25 -19.00
CA ASP A 215 0.55 5.60 -19.00
C ASP A 215 -0.07 5.93 -17.63
N ILE A 216 -0.78 4.99 -17.00
CA ILE A 216 -1.40 5.18 -15.69
C ILE A 216 -0.32 5.42 -14.64
N ASP A 217 0.70 4.55 -14.58
CA ASP A 217 1.76 4.61 -13.59
C ASP A 217 2.54 5.94 -13.67
N MET A 218 2.95 6.32 -14.89
CA MET A 218 3.71 7.56 -15.12
C MET A 218 2.89 8.84 -14.98
N HIS A 219 1.57 8.79 -15.21
CA HIS A 219 0.69 9.95 -15.11
C HIS A 219 -0.16 9.95 -13.83
N THR A 220 0.33 9.30 -12.78
CA THR A 220 -0.13 9.55 -11.42
C THR A 220 0.47 10.86 -10.86
N GLY A 221 -0.14 11.40 -9.81
CA GLY A 221 0.39 12.57 -9.09
C GLY A 221 0.46 13.86 -9.91
N SER A 222 1.62 14.51 -9.95
CA SER A 222 1.82 15.80 -10.64
C SER A 222 1.72 15.70 -12.16
N ALA A 223 2.04 14.53 -12.72
CA ALA A 223 1.98 14.28 -14.16
C ALA A 223 0.54 14.07 -14.67
N LYS A 224 -0.46 13.99 -13.79
CA LYS A 224 -1.88 13.81 -14.17
C LYS A 224 -2.41 14.92 -15.10
N TYR A 225 -1.77 16.09 -15.07
CA TYR A 225 -2.15 17.26 -15.87
C TYR A 225 -1.48 17.31 -17.25
N HIS A 226 -0.64 16.35 -17.60
CA HIS A 226 -0.03 16.31 -18.92
C HIS A 226 -1.06 16.03 -20.01
N LYS A 227 -0.87 16.66 -21.17
CA LYS A 227 -1.73 16.51 -22.34
C LYS A 227 -1.40 15.24 -23.09
N ARG A 228 -2.18 14.20 -22.81
CA ARG A 228 -2.11 12.90 -23.48
C ARG A 228 -3.00 12.85 -24.72
N THR A 229 -2.50 12.23 -25.79
CA THR A 229 -3.23 11.98 -27.04
C THR A 229 -3.24 10.48 -27.32
N LYS A 230 -4.42 9.90 -27.56
CA LYS A 230 -4.55 8.49 -27.93
C LYS A 230 -4.11 8.28 -29.39
N ILE A 231 -3.10 7.44 -29.61
CA ILE A 231 -2.54 7.10 -30.91
C ILE A 231 -2.89 5.63 -31.16
N GLY A 232 -3.90 5.36 -32.00
CA GLY A 232 -4.19 3.98 -32.43
C GLY A 232 -5.65 3.53 -32.38
N GLY A 233 -6.61 4.42 -32.08
CA GLY A 233 -8.05 4.12 -32.17
C GLY A 233 -8.59 4.14 -33.60
N GLY A 234 -7.99 3.38 -34.52
CA GLY A 234 -8.50 3.17 -35.87
C GLY A 234 -9.67 2.18 -35.90
N GLY A 235 -10.73 2.48 -35.16
CA GLY A 235 -11.91 1.63 -35.04
C GLY A 235 -13.12 2.43 -34.55
N ALA A 236 -13.80 3.08 -35.50
CA ALA A 236 -15.19 3.54 -35.45
C ALA A 236 -15.78 3.98 -34.09
N ALA A 237 -15.71 5.30 -33.82
CA ALA A 237 -16.83 6.15 -33.39
C ALA A 237 -16.28 7.39 -32.67
N ALA A 238 -16.49 8.56 -33.28
CA ALA A 238 -16.15 9.84 -32.70
C ALA A 238 -17.07 10.14 -31.49
N VAL A 239 -16.48 10.21 -30.30
CA VAL A 239 -16.99 11.06 -29.22
C VAL A 239 -15.88 12.07 -28.93
N GLN A 240 -16.04 13.26 -29.49
CA GLN A 240 -15.21 14.41 -29.17
C GLN A 240 -15.68 14.98 -27.83
N THR A 241 -14.86 14.92 -26.79
CA THR A 241 -14.99 15.80 -25.63
C THR A 241 -14.16 17.05 -25.91
N THR A 242 -14.79 18.08 -26.48
CA THR A 242 -14.24 19.42 -26.54
C THR A 242 -14.47 20.11 -25.20
N ALA A 243 -13.39 20.60 -24.59
CA ALA A 243 -13.44 21.61 -23.56
C ALA A 243 -12.80 22.88 -24.14
N GLU A 244 -13.61 23.93 -24.34
CA GLU A 244 -13.13 25.31 -24.48
C GLU A 244 -14.06 26.30 -23.78
N ASP A 245 -13.41 27.33 -23.28
CA ASP A 245 -13.83 28.45 -22.43
C ASP A 245 -14.11 29.71 -23.27
N LYS A 246 -14.85 30.66 -22.67
CA LYS A 246 -15.04 32.10 -23.00
C LYS A 246 -16.25 32.59 -23.83
N SER A 247 -17.06 33.38 -23.11
CA SER A 247 -17.63 34.71 -23.44
C SER A 247 -18.33 34.93 -24.78
N ALA A 248 -19.66 34.85 -24.74
CA ALA A 248 -20.55 35.83 -25.38
C ALA A 248 -21.91 35.83 -24.67
N LYS A 249 -22.44 37.01 -24.35
CA LYS A 249 -23.81 37.23 -23.82
C LYS A 249 -24.84 36.95 -24.93
N PRO A 250 -25.84 36.07 -24.75
CA PRO A 250 -27.09 36.18 -25.48
C PRO A 250 -28.25 36.50 -24.54
N LYS A 251 -28.97 37.55 -24.91
CA LYS A 251 -30.27 37.94 -24.37
C LYS A 251 -31.29 36.88 -24.81
N LEU A 252 -31.75 36.04 -23.89
CA LEU A 252 -32.84 35.09 -24.16
C LEU A 252 -33.94 35.21 -23.10
N THR A 253 -35.10 35.51 -23.66
CA THR A 253 -36.45 35.60 -23.14
C THR A 253 -36.83 34.49 -22.16
N VAL A 254 -37.40 34.91 -21.04
CA VAL A 254 -38.07 34.09 -20.03
C VAL A 254 -39.39 33.57 -20.59
N THR A 255 -39.52 32.25 -20.68
CA THR A 255 -40.82 31.54 -20.72
C THR A 255 -40.97 30.75 -19.42
N PRO A 256 -42.08 30.89 -18.68
CA PRO A 256 -42.34 30.10 -17.48
C PRO A 256 -42.95 28.74 -17.87
N GLY A 257 -42.15 27.69 -17.75
CA GLY A 257 -42.56 26.29 -17.98
C GLY A 257 -42.32 25.42 -16.75
N VAL A 258 -43.42 25.07 -16.08
CA VAL A 258 -43.74 23.93 -15.20
C VAL A 258 -42.61 22.94 -14.83
N PRO A 259 -42.44 22.56 -13.54
CA PRO A 259 -41.34 21.73 -13.04
C PRO A 259 -41.32 20.31 -13.61
N SER A 260 -40.27 20.00 -14.39
CA SER A 260 -39.96 18.65 -14.86
C SER A 260 -39.19 17.85 -13.81
N LYS A 261 -39.60 16.59 -13.70
CA LYS A 261 -39.18 15.58 -12.73
C LYS A 261 -37.67 15.34 -12.75
N HIS A 262 -37.10 15.28 -11.54
CA HIS A 262 -35.72 14.97 -11.15
C HIS A 262 -34.86 14.25 -12.21
N ALA A 263 -34.07 15.03 -12.95
CA ALA A 263 -32.89 14.50 -13.62
C ALA A 263 -31.91 14.02 -12.53
N ALA A 264 -31.58 12.72 -12.54
CA ALA A 264 -30.66 12.12 -11.57
C ALA A 264 -29.30 12.84 -11.65
N ALA A 265 -28.89 13.47 -10.55
CA ALA A 265 -27.58 14.11 -10.47
C ALA A 265 -26.47 13.07 -10.75
N PRO A 266 -25.44 13.43 -11.54
CA PRO A 266 -24.36 12.51 -11.89
C PRO A 266 -23.71 11.96 -10.63
N LYS A 267 -23.57 10.63 -10.55
CA LYS A 267 -22.89 9.95 -9.45
C LYS A 267 -21.42 10.34 -9.49
N ARG A 268 -20.98 11.15 -8.53
CA ARG A 268 -19.55 11.44 -8.34
C ARG A 268 -18.89 10.24 -7.65
N ILE A 269 -17.83 9.72 -8.28
CA ILE A 269 -17.01 8.62 -7.77
C ILE A 269 -15.86 9.22 -6.96
N CYS A 270 -15.39 8.54 -5.92
CA CYS A 270 -14.23 8.93 -5.14
C CYS A 270 -12.99 9.03 -6.05
N GLY A 271 -12.29 10.18 -6.01
CA GLY A 271 -11.10 10.41 -6.81
C GLY A 271 -9.84 9.69 -6.32
N MET A 272 -9.92 8.96 -5.21
CA MET A 272 -8.78 8.20 -4.67
C MET A 272 -8.90 6.71 -4.92
N CYS A 273 -10.01 6.08 -4.49
CA CYS A 273 -10.19 4.65 -4.73
C CYS A 273 -10.83 4.34 -6.08
N GLU A 274 -11.53 5.29 -6.71
CA GLU A 274 -12.34 5.09 -7.93
C GLU A 274 -13.42 3.98 -7.86
N VAL A 275 -13.55 3.30 -6.72
CA VAL A 275 -14.51 2.22 -6.47
C VAL A 275 -15.80 2.78 -5.86
N GLU A 276 -15.66 3.60 -4.83
CA GLU A 276 -16.79 4.05 -4.02
C GLU A 276 -17.38 5.38 -4.47
N ARG A 277 -18.63 5.62 -4.09
CA ARG A 277 -19.27 6.91 -4.34
C ARG A 277 -18.68 7.97 -3.42
N ALA A 278 -18.29 9.11 -3.98
CA ALA A 278 -17.85 10.23 -3.18
C ALA A 278 -19.02 10.84 -2.40
N ILE A 279 -18.83 11.02 -1.10
CA ILE A 279 -19.79 11.65 -0.18
C ILE A 279 -19.29 12.98 0.38
N LEU A 280 -17.98 13.23 0.29
CA LEU A 280 -17.32 14.42 0.79
C LEU A 280 -16.58 15.12 -0.35
N SER A 281 -16.63 16.45 -0.38
CA SER A 281 -15.73 17.27 -1.20
C SER A 281 -14.86 18.10 -0.27
N CYS A 282 -13.55 18.05 -0.47
CA CYS A 282 -12.60 18.91 0.23
C CYS A 282 -12.31 20.14 -0.64
N VAL A 283 -12.49 21.34 -0.09
CA VAL A 283 -12.31 22.59 -0.84
C VAL A 283 -10.83 22.82 -1.16
N GLU A 284 -9.95 22.51 -0.23
CA GLU A 284 -8.51 22.73 -0.32
C GLU A 284 -7.83 21.70 -1.24
N CYS A 285 -8.25 20.44 -1.20
CA CYS A 285 -7.76 19.41 -2.12
C CYS A 285 -8.40 19.51 -3.52
N SER A 286 -9.51 20.25 -3.67
CA SER A 286 -10.31 20.30 -4.90
C SER A 286 -10.77 18.92 -5.41
N ASP A 287 -10.84 17.94 -4.52
CA ASP A 287 -11.14 16.54 -4.82
C ASP A 287 -12.36 16.05 -4.02
N VAL A 288 -12.91 14.91 -4.46
CA VAL A 288 -14.09 14.28 -3.86
C VAL A 288 -13.73 12.87 -3.35
N PHE A 289 -14.15 12.56 -2.12
CA PHE A 289 -13.73 11.37 -1.39
C PHE A 289 -14.93 10.56 -0.89
N CYS A 290 -14.78 9.23 -0.83
CA CYS A 290 -15.63 8.41 0.03
C CYS A 290 -15.22 8.60 1.51
N GLU A 291 -15.95 8.00 2.44
CA GLU A 291 -15.73 8.21 3.88
C GLU A 291 -14.36 7.68 4.34
N GLU A 292 -13.98 6.50 3.88
CA GLU A 292 -12.72 5.84 4.23
C GLU A 292 -11.52 6.61 3.67
N CYS A 293 -11.56 6.90 2.37
CA CYS A 293 -10.50 7.68 1.73
C CYS A 293 -10.36 9.11 2.29
N ASP A 294 -11.45 9.73 2.74
CA ASP A 294 -11.38 11.04 3.40
C ASP A 294 -10.65 10.96 4.75
N ALA A 295 -10.89 9.91 5.53
CA ALA A 295 -10.24 9.70 6.82
C ALA A 295 -8.73 9.52 6.68
N ASP A 296 -8.30 8.70 5.72
CA ASP A 296 -6.88 8.42 5.46
C ASP A 296 -6.13 9.65 4.94
N MET A 297 -6.72 10.37 3.98
CA MET A 297 -6.07 11.55 3.38
C MET A 297 -6.09 12.78 4.28
N HIS A 298 -7.09 12.90 5.17
CA HIS A 298 -7.20 14.04 6.07
C HIS A 298 -6.70 13.74 7.49
N MET A 299 -5.71 12.87 7.60
CA MET A 299 -4.89 12.75 8.82
C MET A 299 -3.84 13.87 8.90
N GLY A 300 -3.29 14.11 10.10
CA GLY A 300 -2.18 15.04 10.30
C GLY A 300 -2.53 16.51 10.02
N SER A 301 -1.79 17.17 9.12
CA SER A 301 -1.98 18.59 8.79
C SER A 301 -3.22 18.85 7.95
N ALA A 302 -3.67 17.88 7.17
CA ALA A 302 -4.85 17.99 6.31
C ALA A 302 -6.18 17.91 7.08
N LYS A 303 -6.15 17.56 8.38
CA LYS A 303 -7.36 17.47 9.21
C LYS A 303 -8.18 18.76 9.29
N TYR A 304 -7.53 19.90 9.05
CA TYR A 304 -8.12 21.24 9.09
C TYR A 304 -8.78 21.67 7.78
N HIS A 305 -8.71 20.86 6.72
CA HIS A 305 -9.36 21.18 5.47
C HIS A 305 -10.88 21.20 5.62
N LYS A 306 -11.52 22.17 4.95
CA LYS A 306 -12.96 22.35 4.95
C LYS A 306 -13.61 21.34 4.02
N ARG A 307 -14.31 20.39 4.65
CA ARG A 307 -15.07 19.34 3.97
C ARG A 307 -16.55 19.71 3.90
N THR A 308 -17.15 19.51 2.73
CA THR A 308 -18.59 19.68 2.51
C THR A 308 -19.19 18.35 2.10
N LYS A 309 -20.27 17.92 2.77
CA LYS A 309 -21.01 16.73 2.36
C LYS A 309 -21.71 17.00 1.04
N ILE A 310 -21.40 16.22 0.02
CA ILE A 310 -22.08 16.27 -1.26
C ILE A 310 -23.41 15.57 -1.06
N GLY A 311 -24.49 16.35 -0.93
CA GLY A 311 -25.81 15.83 -0.61
C GLY A 311 -26.24 14.72 -1.56
N ILE A 312 -26.25 13.48 -1.07
CA ILE A 312 -26.98 12.40 -1.72
C ILE A 312 -28.46 12.65 -1.42
N ALA A 313 -29.11 13.41 -2.30
CA ALA A 313 -30.56 13.55 -2.22
C ALA A 313 -31.19 12.16 -2.46
N GLY A 314 -31.67 11.53 -1.38
CA GLY A 314 -32.66 10.44 -1.46
C GLY A 314 -32.20 9.01 -1.20
N VAL A 315 -31.04 8.77 -0.57
CA VAL A 315 -30.78 7.43 -0.01
C VAL A 315 -31.16 7.47 1.48
N PRO A 316 -32.25 6.79 1.91
CA PRO A 316 -32.57 6.70 3.32
C PRO A 316 -31.38 6.07 4.04
N SER A 317 -30.89 6.73 5.09
CA SER A 317 -29.82 6.19 5.93
C SER A 317 -30.16 4.76 6.33
N PRO A 318 -29.20 3.81 6.29
CA PRO A 318 -29.44 2.51 6.88
C PRO A 318 -29.88 2.72 8.34
N PRO A 319 -30.91 1.99 8.81
CA PRO A 319 -31.41 2.16 10.16
C PRO A 319 -30.23 1.97 11.12
N LYS A 320 -29.96 3.00 11.94
CA LYS A 320 -28.99 2.88 13.03
C LYS A 320 -29.42 1.68 13.86
N THR A 321 -28.62 0.61 13.84
CA THR A 321 -28.76 -0.46 14.80
C THR A 321 -28.44 0.12 16.17
N GLU A 322 -29.49 0.49 16.90
CA GLU A 322 -29.39 0.80 18.33
C GLU A 322 -28.87 -0.47 19.02
N GLU A 323 -27.59 -0.44 19.39
CA GLU A 323 -27.00 -1.42 20.29
C GLU A 323 -27.76 -1.33 21.62
N LYS A 324 -28.60 -2.34 21.85
CA LYS A 324 -29.37 -2.47 23.08
C LYS A 324 -28.38 -2.70 24.24
N PRO A 325 -28.34 -1.85 25.28
CA PRO A 325 -27.46 -2.07 26.41
C PRO A 325 -27.81 -3.39 27.07
N SER A 326 -26.84 -4.30 27.10
CA SER A 326 -26.94 -5.58 27.79
C SER A 326 -27.00 -5.31 29.30
N ALA A 327 -28.18 -5.49 29.89
CA ALA A 327 -28.38 -5.37 31.32
C ALA A 327 -27.66 -6.51 32.04
N LYS A 328 -26.87 -6.14 33.05
CA LYS A 328 -26.35 -7.05 34.10
C LYS A 328 -27.42 -7.27 35.17
#